data_AF-A0A7C7VCJ2-F1
#
_entry.id   AF-A0A7C7VCJ2-F1
#
_cell.length_a   1.000
_cell.length_b   1.000
_cell.length_c   1.000
_cell.angle_alpha   90.00
_cell.angle_beta   90.00
_cell.angle_gamma   90.00
#
_symmetry.space_group_name_H-M   'P 1'
#
loop_
_entity.id
_entity.type
_entity.pdbx_description
1 polymer ?
#
loop_
_entity_poly.entity_id
_entity_poly.type
_entity_poly.pdbx_seq_one_letter_code
_entity_poly.pdbx_strand_id
1 'polypeptide(L)'
;MIVLIERKEKRRILKILRGSSHLLSLTARLSMIVAVLGVATGLFSSVYGGLAGIPSAFVDIGYGARPMGMGGAYVALADDINTILWNPAGLTRLAGREITFMYADQMGLVPYYFAAYGQSFWQNHAHGEAIIHSGDEVLSETTLLAAYGYTPEGVLGPPLDRLRLGATFKVRLSSFGDNSDGGEERSRGDGFGFGLDLGAQWRATDKLILGVLARDILNTVSYNNEARGEKYSESVPSSLVLGLSTSASERLLFALDLEKSLYADTDDIIHFGAEWILLDPLTLRVGFSQNIGPEIYRSYSLGLGVRHDFRVGMGFRFDFAYIFNEVRDTSRVSTTLIF
;
A
#
# COMPACT_ATOMS: atom_id res chain seq x y z
N MET A 1 -37.57 -21.36 46.67
CA MET A 1 -37.63 -19.88 46.51
C MET A 1 -36.23 -19.25 46.50
N ILE A 2 -35.33 -19.60 47.43
CA ILE A 2 -33.97 -19.05 47.56
C ILE A 2 -33.08 -19.31 46.32
N VAL A 3 -33.10 -20.52 45.75
CA VAL A 3 -32.30 -20.90 44.55
C VAL A 3 -32.68 -20.09 43.29
N LEU A 4 -33.93 -19.61 43.19
CA LEU A 4 -34.40 -18.79 42.07
C LEU A 4 -33.94 -17.33 42.20
N ILE A 5 -33.74 -16.85 43.42
CA ILE A 5 -33.27 -15.49 43.72
C ILE A 5 -31.76 -15.40 43.38
N GLU A 6 -30.96 -16.37 43.83
CA GLU A 6 -29.51 -16.44 43.49
C GLU A 6 -29.26 -16.51 41.99
N ARG A 7 -30.06 -17.28 41.23
CA ARG A 7 -29.92 -17.35 39.76
C ARG A 7 -30.24 -16.03 39.06
N LYS A 8 -31.22 -15.26 39.55
CA LYS A 8 -31.56 -13.93 39.00
C LYS A 8 -30.46 -12.91 39.29
N GLU A 9 -29.92 -12.94 40.51
CA GLU A 9 -28.87 -12.02 40.95
C GLU A 9 -27.55 -12.28 40.23
N LYS A 10 -27.15 -13.56 40.07
CA LYS A 10 -25.98 -13.96 39.29
C LYS A 10 -26.09 -13.54 37.81
N ARG A 11 -27.28 -13.66 37.20
CA ARG A 11 -27.54 -13.17 35.83
C ARG A 11 -27.46 -11.64 35.72
N ARG A 12 -27.89 -10.91 36.76
CA ARG A 12 -27.82 -9.44 36.81
C ARG A 12 -26.37 -8.96 36.93
N ILE A 13 -25.58 -9.59 37.79
CA ILE A 13 -24.14 -9.32 37.96
C ILE A 13 -23.37 -9.64 36.67
N LEU A 14 -23.63 -10.78 36.03
CA LEU A 14 -23.02 -11.13 34.74
C LEU A 14 -23.37 -10.14 33.61
N LYS A 15 -24.59 -9.59 33.59
CA LYS A 15 -24.96 -8.53 32.65
C LYS A 15 -24.20 -7.23 32.91
N ILE A 16 -24.03 -6.85 34.18
CA ILE A 16 -23.27 -5.64 34.57
C ILE A 16 -21.79 -5.80 34.22
N LEU A 17 -21.19 -6.97 34.53
CA LEU A 17 -19.79 -7.28 34.21
C LEU A 17 -19.53 -7.35 32.70
N ARG A 18 -20.47 -7.89 31.91
CA ARG A 18 -20.37 -7.88 30.44
C ARG A 18 -20.55 -6.47 29.86
N GLY A 19 -21.41 -5.65 30.47
CA GLY A 19 -21.60 -4.25 30.07
C GLY A 19 -20.36 -3.41 30.37
N SER A 20 -19.73 -3.59 31.53
CA SER A 20 -18.51 -2.88 31.90
C SER A 20 -17.30 -3.32 31.08
N SER A 21 -17.15 -4.61 30.76
CA SER A 21 -16.07 -5.09 29.88
C SER A 21 -16.20 -4.55 28.45
N HIS A 22 -17.43 -4.44 27.93
CA HIS A 22 -17.68 -3.85 26.61
C HIS A 22 -17.36 -2.35 26.60
N LEU A 23 -17.77 -1.61 27.63
CA LEU A 23 -17.46 -0.18 27.79
C LEU A 23 -15.95 0.06 27.91
N LEU A 24 -15.24 -0.75 28.71
CA LEU A 24 -13.77 -0.68 28.85
C LEU A 24 -13.04 -0.97 27.52
N SER A 25 -13.52 -1.94 26.73
CA SER A 25 -12.94 -2.22 25.42
C SER A 25 -13.19 -1.09 24.41
N LEU A 26 -14.36 -0.44 24.49
CA LEU A 26 -14.72 0.67 23.63
C LEU A 26 -13.91 1.93 23.97
N THR A 27 -13.76 2.26 25.25
CA THR A 27 -12.93 3.39 25.68
C THR A 27 -11.46 3.16 25.33
N ALA A 28 -10.93 1.95 25.53
CA ALA A 28 -9.56 1.61 25.13
C ALA A 28 -9.33 1.77 23.62
N ARG A 29 -10.28 1.32 22.79
CA ARG A 29 -10.23 1.52 21.33
C ARG A 29 -10.30 3.00 20.96
N LEU A 30 -11.19 3.78 21.58
CA LEU A 30 -11.31 5.22 21.31
C LEU A 30 -10.02 5.96 21.71
N SER A 31 -9.47 5.67 22.88
CA SER A 31 -8.19 6.22 23.33
C SER A 31 -7.05 5.84 22.40
N MET A 32 -7.03 4.62 21.88
CA MET A 32 -6.02 4.20 20.90
C MET A 32 -6.20 4.89 19.54
N ILE A 33 -7.43 5.08 19.05
CA ILE A 33 -7.68 5.88 17.84
C ILE A 33 -7.14 7.30 18.04
N VAL A 34 -7.45 7.93 19.17
CA VAL A 34 -6.94 9.27 19.50
C VAL A 34 -5.41 9.27 19.58
N ALA A 35 -4.80 8.24 20.16
CA ALA A 35 -3.34 8.11 20.23
C ALA A 35 -2.70 7.95 18.85
N VAL A 36 -3.27 7.10 17.98
CA VAL A 36 -2.79 6.92 16.60
C VAL A 36 -2.89 8.23 15.83
N LEU A 37 -4.02 8.93 15.95
CA LEU A 37 -4.21 10.25 15.33
C LEU A 37 -3.26 11.31 15.90
N GLY A 38 -2.99 11.29 17.20
CA GLY A 38 -2.06 12.21 17.86
C GLY A 38 -0.59 11.96 17.50
N VAL A 39 -0.17 10.70 17.39
CA VAL A 39 1.17 10.34 16.89
C VAL A 39 1.30 10.73 15.43
N ALA A 40 0.28 10.48 14.63
CA ALA A 40 0.19 10.92 13.24
C ALA A 40 0.40 12.43 13.12
N THR A 41 -0.36 13.26 13.85
CA THR A 41 -0.20 14.73 13.79
C THR A 41 1.18 15.20 14.29
N GLY A 42 1.74 14.56 15.31
CA GLY A 42 3.09 14.86 15.82
C GLY A 42 4.20 14.50 14.82
N LEU A 43 4.09 13.37 14.13
CA LEU A 43 5.00 12.99 13.05
C LEU A 43 4.87 13.95 11.87
N PHE A 44 3.65 14.32 11.46
CA PHE A 44 3.43 15.29 10.39
C PHE A 44 4.04 16.66 10.71
N SER A 45 4.02 17.08 11.98
CA SER A 45 4.57 18.37 12.42
C SER A 45 6.10 18.39 12.55
N SER A 46 6.75 17.22 12.68
CA SER A 46 8.20 17.13 12.91
C SER A 46 9.02 16.96 11.64
N VAL A 47 8.38 16.64 10.51
CA VAL A 47 9.05 16.40 9.22
C VAL A 47 9.16 17.66 8.33
N TYR A 48 9.00 18.86 8.89
CA TYR A 48 9.26 20.12 8.18
C TYR A 48 10.74 20.35 7.83
N GLY A 49 11.66 19.46 8.23
CA GLY A 49 13.04 19.44 7.76
C GLY A 49 13.20 18.48 6.58
N GLY A 50 12.98 18.97 5.36
CA GLY A 50 13.02 18.17 4.13
C GLY A 50 14.37 17.49 3.89
N LEU A 51 14.32 16.29 3.31
CA LEU A 51 15.48 15.62 2.70
C LEU A 51 15.76 16.22 1.30
N ALA A 52 16.93 15.91 0.71
CA ALA A 52 17.53 16.58 -0.47
C ALA A 52 16.55 16.98 -1.60
N GLY A 53 16.75 18.15 -2.22
CA GLY A 53 15.79 18.79 -3.16
C GLY A 53 15.76 18.29 -4.61
N ILE A 54 16.26 17.08 -4.92
CA ILE A 54 16.12 16.51 -6.27
C ILE A 54 15.74 15.04 -6.14
N PRO A 55 14.53 14.64 -6.60
CA PRO A 55 14.11 13.25 -6.60
C PRO A 55 14.94 12.47 -7.62
N SER A 56 15.40 11.29 -7.21
CA SER A 56 16.13 10.39 -8.09
C SER A 56 15.27 9.83 -9.23
N ALA A 57 15.93 9.17 -10.20
CA ALA A 57 15.28 8.21 -11.11
C ALA A 57 14.56 7.12 -10.28
N PHE A 58 13.68 6.30 -10.85
CA PHE A 58 12.66 5.46 -10.21
C PHE A 58 11.31 6.16 -9.98
N VAL A 59 10.62 6.45 -11.09
CA VAL A 59 9.27 7.06 -11.05
C VAL A 59 8.24 6.04 -10.53
N ASP A 60 7.55 6.40 -9.45
CA ASP A 60 6.38 5.66 -8.97
C ASP A 60 5.14 6.09 -9.76
N ILE A 61 4.69 5.24 -10.68
CA ILE A 61 3.45 5.46 -11.43
C ILE A 61 2.21 4.91 -10.71
N GLY A 62 2.38 4.28 -9.53
CA GLY A 62 1.35 3.51 -8.87
C GLY A 62 1.10 2.17 -9.54
N TYR A 63 1.21 1.09 -8.75
CA TYR A 63 1.21 -0.29 -9.23
C TYR A 63 0.01 -1.09 -8.74
N GLY A 64 -0.43 -2.02 -9.59
CA GLY A 64 -1.63 -2.82 -9.39
C GLY A 64 -2.89 -2.10 -9.87
N ALA A 65 -3.73 -2.80 -10.64
CA ALA A 65 -4.97 -2.22 -11.15
C ALA A 65 -5.99 -1.94 -10.02
N ARG A 66 -6.11 -2.81 -9.00
CA ARG A 66 -7.03 -2.58 -7.89
C ARG A 66 -6.68 -1.33 -7.06
N PRO A 67 -5.44 -1.15 -6.55
CA PRO A 67 -5.06 0.08 -5.85
C PRO A 67 -5.27 1.35 -6.70
N MET A 68 -4.90 1.30 -7.98
CA MET A 68 -5.04 2.44 -8.87
C MET A 68 -6.49 2.74 -9.26
N GLY A 69 -7.37 1.74 -9.32
CA GLY A 69 -8.82 1.93 -9.45
C GLY A 69 -9.47 2.52 -8.19
N MET A 70 -8.76 2.51 -7.05
CA MET A 70 -9.13 3.16 -5.79
C MET A 70 -8.47 4.54 -5.64
N GLY A 71 -7.88 5.08 -6.71
CA GLY A 71 -7.20 6.39 -6.69
C GLY A 71 -5.96 6.42 -5.81
N GLY A 72 -5.34 5.26 -5.52
CA GLY A 72 -4.19 5.17 -4.64
C GLY A 72 -4.53 5.04 -3.14
N ALA A 73 -5.81 5.12 -2.76
CA ALA A 73 -6.23 4.94 -1.37
C ALA A 73 -6.23 3.45 -0.99
N TYR A 74 -5.06 2.96 -0.54
CA TYR A 74 -4.83 1.53 -0.36
C TYR A 74 -4.05 1.15 0.91
N VAL A 75 -3.45 2.08 1.66
CA VAL A 75 -2.57 1.76 2.80
C VAL A 75 -3.30 1.00 3.92
N ALA A 76 -4.50 1.44 4.29
CA ALA A 76 -5.32 0.72 5.28
C ALA A 76 -6.15 -0.41 4.68
N LEU A 77 -6.40 -0.36 3.37
CA LEU A 77 -7.16 -1.40 2.67
C LEU A 77 -6.32 -2.64 2.40
N ALA A 78 -5.03 -2.46 2.08
CA ALA A 78 -4.12 -3.45 1.54
C ALA A 78 -4.30 -4.84 2.15
N ASP A 79 -4.82 -5.75 1.32
CA ASP A 79 -5.27 -7.09 1.72
C ASP A 79 -5.18 -8.14 0.61
N ASP A 80 -4.50 -7.81 -0.48
CA ASP A 80 -4.08 -8.74 -1.52
C ASP A 80 -2.59 -8.53 -1.83
N ILE A 81 -2.03 -9.29 -2.76
CA ILE A 81 -0.59 -9.27 -3.04
C ILE A 81 -0.01 -7.89 -3.38
N ASN A 82 -0.82 -6.91 -3.84
CA ASN A 82 -0.34 -5.53 -4.05
C ASN A 82 0.14 -4.87 -2.75
N THR A 83 -0.25 -5.41 -1.59
CA THR A 83 0.19 -5.00 -0.26
C THR A 83 1.73 -4.88 -0.14
N ILE A 84 2.51 -5.62 -0.93
CA ILE A 84 3.98 -5.51 -0.96
C ILE A 84 4.49 -4.09 -1.27
N LEU A 85 3.74 -3.32 -2.07
CA LEU A 85 4.05 -1.94 -2.44
C LEU A 85 3.31 -0.90 -1.61
N TRP A 86 2.09 -1.22 -1.18
CA TRP A 86 1.20 -0.25 -0.56
C TRP A 86 1.21 -0.29 0.97
N ASN A 87 1.32 -1.46 1.60
CA ASN A 87 1.52 -1.60 3.04
C ASN A 87 1.87 -3.06 3.40
N PRO A 88 3.13 -3.44 3.63
CA PRO A 88 3.50 -4.85 3.85
C PRO A 88 2.84 -5.50 5.07
N ALA A 89 2.27 -4.73 6.01
CA ALA A 89 1.49 -5.31 7.11
C ALA A 89 0.27 -6.12 6.65
N GLY A 90 -0.27 -5.81 5.47
CA GLY A 90 -1.38 -6.54 4.86
C GLY A 90 -1.01 -7.91 4.31
N LEU A 91 0.29 -8.29 4.20
CA LEU A 91 0.71 -9.62 3.73
C LEU A 91 0.11 -10.76 4.55
N THR A 92 -0.05 -10.55 5.86
CA THR A 92 -0.67 -11.55 6.75
C THR A 92 -2.19 -11.70 6.55
N ARG A 93 -2.79 -10.91 5.67
CA ARG A 93 -4.21 -11.00 5.28
C ARG A 93 -4.43 -11.81 4.01
N LEU A 94 -3.38 -12.19 3.30
CA LEU A 94 -3.50 -13.02 2.11
C LEU A 94 -4.23 -14.33 2.47
N ALA A 95 -5.28 -14.65 1.71
CA ALA A 95 -6.13 -15.81 1.96
C ALA A 95 -5.45 -17.14 1.57
N GLY A 96 -4.34 -17.07 0.83
CA GLY A 96 -3.59 -18.20 0.33
C GLY A 96 -2.30 -17.70 -0.33
N ARG A 97 -1.79 -18.47 -1.28
CA ARG A 97 -0.70 -18.03 -2.15
C ARG A 97 -1.29 -17.19 -3.26
N GLU A 98 -0.70 -16.03 -3.51
CA GLU A 98 -1.11 -15.15 -4.59
C GLU A 98 0.07 -14.89 -5.51
N ILE A 99 -0.14 -15.01 -6.82
CA ILE A 99 0.77 -14.50 -7.85
C ILE A 99 0.01 -13.47 -8.66
N THR A 100 0.53 -12.27 -8.83
CA THR A 100 -0.05 -11.26 -9.72
C THR A 100 0.93 -10.81 -10.78
N PHE A 101 0.38 -10.43 -11.93
CA PHE A 101 1.09 -9.75 -13.01
C PHE A 101 0.30 -8.51 -13.38
N MET A 102 0.99 -7.40 -13.61
CA MET A 102 0.43 -6.14 -14.06
C MET A 102 1.22 -5.61 -15.25
N TYR A 103 0.49 -5.06 -16.21
CA TYR A 103 1.03 -4.28 -17.31
C TYR A 103 0.36 -2.90 -17.34
N ALA A 104 1.17 -1.88 -17.55
CA ALA A 104 0.73 -0.51 -17.83
C ALA A 104 1.58 0.08 -18.94
N ASP A 105 0.96 0.92 -19.76
CA ASP A 105 1.67 1.76 -20.72
C ASP A 105 1.51 3.21 -20.28
N GLN A 106 2.59 3.78 -19.78
CA GLN A 106 2.61 5.13 -19.27
C GLN A 106 2.76 6.09 -20.44
N MET A 107 1.72 6.88 -20.68
CA MET A 107 1.64 7.87 -21.76
C MET A 107 1.85 7.32 -23.18
N GLY A 108 1.73 6.01 -23.41
CA GLY A 108 1.98 5.42 -24.72
C GLY A 108 3.47 5.36 -25.11
N LEU A 109 4.37 5.49 -24.13
CA LEU A 109 5.79 5.69 -24.34
C LEU A 109 6.64 4.71 -23.52
N VAL A 110 6.29 4.54 -22.24
CA VAL A 110 7.10 3.76 -21.31
C VAL A 110 6.28 2.59 -20.77
N PRO A 111 6.62 1.35 -21.14
CA PRO A 111 5.96 0.18 -20.58
C PRO A 111 6.42 -0.04 -19.13
N TYR A 112 5.48 -0.44 -18.27
CA TYR A 112 5.74 -0.85 -16.89
C TYR A 112 5.19 -2.25 -16.69
N TYR A 113 6.03 -3.10 -16.12
CA TYR A 113 5.73 -4.47 -15.76
C TYR A 113 5.87 -4.63 -14.26
N PHE A 114 4.90 -5.28 -13.63
CA PHE A 114 4.97 -5.67 -12.23
C PHE A 114 4.56 -7.13 -12.09
N ALA A 115 5.36 -7.90 -11.35
CA ALA A 115 5.00 -9.25 -10.96
C ALA A 115 5.30 -9.44 -9.48
N ALA A 116 4.39 -10.09 -8.76
CA ALA A 116 4.58 -10.36 -7.35
C ALA A 116 4.02 -11.72 -6.95
N TYR A 117 4.67 -12.32 -5.95
CA TYR A 117 4.25 -13.52 -5.27
C TYR A 117 4.19 -13.25 -3.77
N GLY A 118 3.22 -13.86 -3.08
CA GLY A 118 3.23 -13.83 -1.62
C GLY A 118 2.40 -14.93 -1.01
N GLN A 119 2.75 -15.28 0.22
CA GLN A 119 2.06 -16.30 0.98
C GLN A 119 2.17 -16.05 2.49
N SER A 120 1.08 -16.36 3.19
CA SER A 120 1.06 -16.47 4.64
C SER A 120 1.58 -17.84 5.07
N PHE A 121 2.35 -17.89 6.17
CA PHE A 121 2.87 -19.10 6.79
C PHE A 121 2.79 -19.00 8.32
N TRP A 122 2.80 -20.15 9.00
CA TRP A 122 2.70 -20.24 10.46
C TRP A 122 1.57 -19.40 11.09
N GLN A 123 0.45 -19.24 10.37
CA GLN A 123 -0.77 -18.48 10.74
C GLN A 123 -0.61 -16.96 10.89
N ASN A 124 0.54 -16.48 11.34
CA ASN A 124 0.74 -15.07 11.68
C ASN A 124 1.97 -14.42 11.01
N HIS A 125 2.67 -15.16 10.16
CA HIS A 125 3.77 -14.66 9.34
C HIS A 125 3.37 -14.66 7.87
N ALA A 126 4.00 -13.80 7.08
CA ALA A 126 3.86 -13.81 5.63
C ALA A 126 5.11 -13.25 4.98
N HIS A 127 5.39 -13.71 3.76
CA HIS A 127 6.41 -13.12 2.92
C HIS A 127 5.83 -12.78 1.55
N GLY A 128 6.48 -11.87 0.86
CA GLY A 128 6.20 -11.59 -0.54
C GLY A 128 7.44 -11.11 -1.27
N GLU A 129 7.50 -11.42 -2.55
CA GLU A 129 8.58 -11.06 -3.45
C GLU A 129 7.97 -10.39 -4.69
N ALA A 130 8.59 -9.34 -5.18
CA ALA A 130 8.14 -8.69 -6.41
C ALA A 130 9.29 -8.17 -7.25
N ILE A 131 8.97 -7.98 -8.53
CA ILE A 131 9.81 -7.28 -9.49
C ILE A 131 8.95 -6.22 -10.17
N ILE A 132 9.53 -5.02 -10.29
CA ILE A 132 9.05 -3.94 -11.14
C ILE A 132 10.12 -3.72 -12.20
N HIS A 133 9.70 -3.59 -13.45
CA HIS A 133 10.57 -3.24 -14.55
C HIS A 133 9.90 -2.20 -15.45
N SER A 134 10.64 -1.17 -15.86
CA SER A 134 10.19 -0.15 -16.79
C SER A 134 11.28 0.28 -17.74
N GLY A 135 10.86 0.84 -18.88
CA GLY A 135 11.77 1.42 -19.87
C GLY A 135 12.15 0.47 -21.01
N ASP A 136 13.27 0.79 -21.65
CA ASP A 136 13.80 0.17 -22.86
C ASP A 136 15.35 0.17 -22.88
N GLU A 137 15.96 -0.04 -24.05
CA GLU A 137 17.42 -0.05 -24.20
C GLU A 137 18.08 1.32 -23.96
N VAL A 138 17.32 2.42 -24.01
CA VAL A 138 17.84 3.78 -23.75
C VAL A 138 17.88 4.06 -22.26
N LEU A 139 16.80 3.73 -21.56
CA LEU A 139 16.66 3.90 -20.12
C LEU A 139 15.87 2.73 -19.57
N SER A 140 16.44 1.96 -18.64
CA SER A 140 15.72 0.92 -17.94
C SER A 140 15.87 1.04 -16.43
N GLU A 141 14.79 0.72 -15.73
CA GLU A 141 14.74 0.70 -14.27
C GLU A 141 14.15 -0.63 -13.81
N THR A 142 14.81 -1.28 -12.86
CA THR A 142 14.35 -2.52 -12.24
C THR A 142 14.37 -2.39 -10.72
N THR A 143 13.25 -2.67 -10.06
CA THR A 143 13.18 -2.75 -8.61
C THR A 143 12.81 -4.17 -8.20
N LEU A 144 13.65 -4.80 -7.38
CA LEU A 144 13.36 -6.06 -6.71
C LEU A 144 12.88 -5.76 -5.29
N LEU A 145 11.82 -6.44 -4.85
CA LEU A 145 11.23 -6.25 -3.53
C LEU A 145 11.17 -7.57 -2.78
N ALA A 146 11.53 -7.53 -1.50
CA ALA A 146 11.34 -8.61 -0.56
C ALA A 146 10.65 -8.06 0.69
N ALA A 147 9.48 -8.59 1.00
CA ALA A 147 8.64 -8.10 2.08
C ALA A 147 8.28 -9.19 3.07
N TYR A 148 8.06 -8.76 4.30
CA TYR A 148 7.70 -9.62 5.41
C TYR A 148 6.59 -8.98 6.23
N GLY A 149 5.58 -9.76 6.57
CA GLY A 149 4.46 -9.39 7.40
C GLY A 149 4.39 -10.23 8.67
N TYR A 150 3.95 -9.62 9.77
CA TYR A 150 3.79 -10.27 11.06
C TYR A 150 2.55 -9.76 11.80
N THR A 151 1.78 -10.70 12.35
CA THR A 151 0.67 -10.43 13.29
C THR A 151 1.06 -10.95 14.67
N PRO A 152 1.20 -10.09 15.71
CA PRO A 152 1.55 -10.51 17.07
C PRO A 152 0.37 -11.15 17.82
N GLU A 153 -0.31 -12.11 17.19
CA GLU A 153 -1.44 -12.83 17.78
C GLU A 153 -1.00 -13.62 19.01
N GLY A 154 -1.76 -13.50 20.10
CA GLY A 154 -1.44 -14.13 21.39
C GLY A 154 -0.30 -13.48 22.18
N VAL A 155 0.40 -12.49 21.62
CA VAL A 155 1.47 -11.74 22.30
C VAL A 155 0.93 -10.45 22.92
N LEU A 156 0.11 -9.70 22.18
CA LEU A 156 -0.49 -8.46 22.63
C LEU A 156 -1.96 -8.66 23.02
N GLY A 157 -2.38 -8.05 24.13
CA GLY A 157 -3.77 -8.05 24.56
C GLY A 157 -4.62 -6.99 23.85
N PRO A 158 -5.97 -7.06 23.95
CA PRO A 158 -6.84 -6.04 23.39
C PRO A 158 -6.51 -4.62 23.91
N PRO A 159 -6.52 -3.60 23.03
CA PRO A 159 -6.95 -3.64 21.63
C PRO A 159 -5.83 -3.92 20.60
N LEU A 160 -4.60 -4.18 21.04
CA LEU A 160 -3.42 -4.37 20.19
C LEU A 160 -3.31 -5.77 19.57
N ASP A 161 -4.13 -6.71 20.02
CA ASP A 161 -4.31 -8.06 19.48
C ASP A 161 -4.70 -8.08 17.98
N ARG A 162 -5.16 -6.94 17.46
CA ARG A 162 -5.58 -6.73 16.07
C ARG A 162 -4.58 -5.95 15.21
N LEU A 163 -3.38 -5.71 15.74
CA LEU A 163 -2.28 -5.05 15.03
C LEU A 163 -1.64 -6.00 14.02
N ARG A 164 -1.17 -5.45 12.91
CA ARG A 164 -0.33 -6.11 11.92
C ARG A 164 0.83 -5.19 11.59
N LEU A 165 1.99 -5.77 11.37
CA LEU A 165 3.23 -5.07 11.08
C LEU A 165 3.84 -5.67 9.81
N GLY A 166 4.60 -4.88 9.07
CA GLY A 166 5.37 -5.39 7.96
C GLY A 166 6.48 -4.46 7.54
N ALA A 167 7.39 -5.00 6.74
CA ALA A 167 8.49 -4.25 6.13
C ALA A 167 8.72 -4.74 4.71
N THR A 168 9.17 -3.85 3.83
CA THR A 168 9.60 -4.18 2.46
C THR A 168 11.00 -3.64 2.23
N PHE A 169 11.94 -4.51 1.90
CA PHE A 169 13.25 -4.13 1.41
C PHE A 169 13.22 -4.06 -0.12
N LYS A 170 13.85 -3.02 -0.69
CA LYS A 170 13.92 -2.76 -2.12
C LYS A 170 15.36 -2.74 -2.57
N VAL A 171 15.66 -3.37 -3.70
CA VAL A 171 16.91 -3.23 -4.45
C VAL A 171 16.57 -2.60 -5.79
N ARG A 172 17.28 -1.54 -6.16
CA ARG A 172 17.01 -0.72 -7.33
C ARG A 172 18.22 -0.77 -8.26
N LEU A 173 17.95 -1.02 -9.53
CA LEU A 173 18.94 -1.12 -10.61
C LEU A 173 18.46 -0.23 -11.76
N SER A 174 19.33 0.60 -12.30
CA SER A 174 19.04 1.35 -13.52
C SER A 174 20.19 1.29 -14.50
N SER A 175 19.87 1.36 -15.78
CA SER A 175 20.85 1.47 -16.87
C SER A 175 20.45 2.58 -17.83
N PHE A 176 21.46 3.24 -18.40
CA PHE A 176 21.31 4.37 -19.31
C PHE A 176 22.23 4.20 -20.52
N GLY A 177 21.72 4.45 -21.73
CA GLY A 177 22.52 4.58 -22.95
C GLY A 177 23.04 3.27 -23.57
N ASP A 178 22.33 2.16 -23.35
CA ASP A 178 22.68 0.83 -23.90
C ASP A 178 22.13 0.59 -25.32
N ASN A 179 21.39 1.56 -25.88
CA ASN A 179 20.78 1.49 -27.21
C ASN A 179 21.82 1.47 -28.35
N SER A 180 21.71 0.53 -29.28
CA SER A 180 22.74 0.33 -30.32
C SER A 180 23.04 1.57 -31.20
N ASP A 181 22.06 2.46 -31.38
CA ASP A 181 22.09 3.65 -32.23
C ASP A 181 22.56 4.95 -31.54
N GLY A 182 22.92 4.92 -30.25
CA GLY A 182 23.26 6.13 -29.47
C GLY A 182 24.53 6.89 -29.91
N GLY A 183 25.33 6.39 -30.85
CA GLY A 183 26.58 7.03 -31.27
C GLY A 183 27.73 6.93 -30.24
N GLU A 184 28.84 7.63 -30.46
CA GLU A 184 30.02 7.57 -29.57
C GLU A 184 29.91 8.50 -28.34
N GLU A 185 29.11 9.57 -28.41
CA GLU A 185 28.96 10.58 -27.33
C GLU A 185 27.74 10.35 -26.43
N ARG A 186 27.12 9.17 -26.48
CA ARG A 186 25.95 8.87 -25.64
C ARG A 186 26.29 8.91 -24.15
N SER A 187 25.35 9.40 -23.35
CA SER A 187 25.44 9.32 -21.89
C SER A 187 25.16 7.88 -21.45
N ARG A 188 26.21 7.17 -21.04
CA ARG A 188 26.12 5.83 -20.44
C ARG A 188 26.29 5.88 -18.94
N GLY A 189 25.65 4.93 -18.26
CA GLY A 189 25.80 4.78 -16.83
C GLY A 189 24.89 3.71 -16.25
N ASP A 190 25.08 3.50 -14.95
CA ASP A 190 24.32 2.57 -14.15
C ASP A 190 23.97 3.17 -12.78
N GLY A 191 22.90 2.67 -12.19
CA GLY A 191 22.49 3.01 -10.83
C GLY A 191 22.24 1.76 -9.99
N PHE A 192 22.71 1.78 -8.75
CA PHE A 192 22.42 0.76 -7.75
C PHE A 192 21.94 1.42 -6.47
N GLY A 193 20.81 0.95 -5.93
CA GLY A 193 20.25 1.52 -4.72
C GLY A 193 19.46 0.54 -3.88
N PHE A 194 19.08 1.01 -2.69
CA PHE A 194 18.21 0.29 -1.78
C PHE A 194 17.13 1.19 -1.19
N GLY A 195 16.07 0.56 -0.66
CA GLY A 195 14.99 1.24 0.05
C GLY A 195 14.40 0.35 1.13
N LEU A 196 13.80 0.98 2.14
CA LEU A 196 13.06 0.30 3.19
C LEU A 196 11.71 0.99 3.41
N ASP A 197 10.65 0.20 3.30
CA ASP A 197 9.31 0.59 3.72
C ASP A 197 8.97 -0.09 5.04
N LEU A 198 8.27 0.63 5.93
CA LEU A 198 7.73 0.08 7.17
C LEU A 198 6.22 0.35 7.23
N GLY A 199 5.45 -0.70 7.44
CA GLY A 199 4.00 -0.67 7.42
C GLY A 199 3.37 -1.18 8.71
N ALA A 200 2.25 -0.59 9.10
CA ALA A 200 1.38 -1.10 10.14
C ALA A 200 -0.09 -0.99 9.73
N GLN A 201 -0.91 -1.94 10.17
CA GLN A 201 -2.37 -1.89 10.08
C GLN A 201 -2.99 -2.28 11.41
N TRP A 202 -3.97 -1.52 11.87
CA TRP A 202 -4.71 -1.84 13.08
C TRP A 202 -6.22 -1.88 12.80
N ARG A 203 -6.82 -3.05 13.02
CA ARG A 203 -8.27 -3.24 12.88
C ARG A 203 -8.99 -2.72 14.12
N ALA A 204 -9.22 -1.41 14.16
CA ALA A 204 -9.85 -0.69 15.27
C ALA A 204 -11.25 -1.22 15.61
N THR A 205 -12.03 -1.59 14.58
CA THR A 205 -13.31 -2.28 14.72
C THR A 205 -13.45 -3.34 13.63
N ASP A 206 -14.53 -4.12 13.62
CA ASP A 206 -14.75 -5.11 12.57
C ASP A 206 -15.00 -4.49 11.19
N LYS A 207 -15.28 -3.18 11.14
CA LYS A 207 -15.49 -2.42 9.91
C LYS A 207 -14.39 -1.41 9.61
N LEU A 208 -13.66 -0.92 10.62
CA LEU A 208 -12.69 0.16 10.50
C LEU A 208 -11.26 -0.36 10.67
N ILE A 209 -10.41 -0.07 9.69
CA ILE A 209 -8.98 -0.34 9.73
C ILE A 209 -8.24 0.99 9.56
N LEU A 210 -7.25 1.21 10.41
CA LEU A 210 -6.30 2.31 10.27
C LEU A 210 -4.97 1.73 9.78
N GLY A 211 -4.29 2.44 8.90
CA GLY A 211 -3.00 2.04 8.34
C GLY A 211 -1.99 3.17 8.45
N VAL A 212 -0.72 2.81 8.59
CA VAL A 212 0.41 3.73 8.46
C VAL A 212 1.45 3.08 7.57
N LEU A 213 2.07 3.86 6.69
CA LEU A 213 3.22 3.47 5.89
C LEU A 213 4.29 4.56 5.98
N ALA A 214 5.50 4.22 6.38
CA ALA A 214 6.69 5.02 6.13
C ALA A 214 7.38 4.45 4.89
N ARG A 215 7.21 5.10 3.74
CA ARG A 215 7.74 4.68 2.44
C ARG A 215 9.15 5.21 2.25
N ASP A 216 10.05 4.32 1.82
CA ASP A 216 11.44 4.62 1.50
C ASP A 216 12.13 5.43 2.60
N ILE A 217 11.86 5.13 3.88
CA ILE A 217 12.33 5.93 5.02
C ILE A 217 13.85 5.84 5.20
N LEU A 218 14.44 4.75 4.73
CA LEU A 218 15.88 4.59 4.54
C LEU A 218 16.09 4.21 3.08
N ASN A 219 16.73 5.08 2.31
CA ASN A 219 16.98 4.81 0.91
C ASN A 219 18.21 5.57 0.40
N THR A 220 18.86 5.01 -0.61
CA THR A 220 19.90 5.69 -1.40
C THR A 220 20.03 4.99 -2.74
N VAL A 221 20.40 5.74 -3.77
CA VAL A 221 20.78 5.24 -5.08
C VAL A 221 22.10 5.89 -5.45
N SER A 222 23.11 5.08 -5.73
CA SER A 222 24.40 5.53 -6.24
C SER A 222 24.39 5.39 -7.76
N TYR A 223 24.77 6.47 -8.45
CA TYR A 223 24.90 6.53 -9.90
C TYR A 223 26.35 6.61 -10.32
N ASN A 224 26.64 5.95 -11.43
CA ASN A 224 27.90 6.01 -12.13
C ASN A 224 27.65 6.58 -13.53
N ASN A 225 28.12 7.80 -13.78
CA ASN A 225 28.01 8.44 -15.09
C ASN A 225 29.34 8.24 -15.84
N GLU A 226 29.36 7.32 -16.81
CA GLU A 226 30.55 6.99 -17.58
C GLU A 226 30.97 8.14 -18.50
N ALA A 227 30.00 8.88 -19.06
CA ALA A 227 30.28 9.99 -19.98
C ALA A 227 31.00 11.16 -19.29
N ARG A 228 30.77 11.38 -18.00
CA ARG A 228 31.47 12.40 -17.19
C ARG A 228 32.56 11.86 -16.28
N GLY A 229 32.62 10.55 -16.07
CA GLY A 229 33.51 9.92 -15.08
C GLY A 229 33.15 10.29 -13.63
N GLU A 230 31.89 10.65 -13.38
CA GLU A 230 31.42 11.12 -12.07
C GLU A 230 30.57 10.05 -11.37
N LYS A 231 30.71 9.98 -10.05
CA LYS A 231 29.83 9.19 -9.19
C LYS A 231 29.15 10.09 -8.19
N TYR A 232 27.86 9.92 -8.03
CA TYR A 232 27.07 10.65 -7.06
C TYR A 232 26.01 9.75 -6.46
N SER A 233 25.34 10.21 -5.42
CA SER A 233 24.24 9.47 -4.82
C SER A 233 23.08 10.40 -4.54
N GLU A 234 21.90 9.89 -4.76
CA GLU A 234 20.64 10.57 -4.52
C GLU A 234 19.76 9.68 -3.65
N SER A 235 18.70 10.27 -3.16
CA SER A 235 17.65 9.54 -2.47
C SER A 235 16.33 9.69 -3.25
N VAL A 236 15.50 8.68 -3.15
CA VAL A 236 14.15 8.61 -3.70
C VAL A 236 13.19 9.28 -2.71
N PRO A 237 12.12 9.94 -3.19
CA PRO A 237 11.10 10.54 -2.34
C PRO A 237 10.56 9.58 -1.28
N SER A 238 10.78 9.95 -0.02
CA SER A 238 10.22 9.28 1.15
C SER A 238 8.90 9.95 1.50
N SER A 239 7.92 9.15 1.92
CA SER A 239 6.62 9.66 2.37
C SER A 239 6.14 8.96 3.63
N LEU A 240 5.30 9.65 4.39
CA LEU A 240 4.53 9.09 5.49
C LEU A 240 3.06 9.10 5.10
N VAL A 241 2.45 7.92 5.00
CA VAL A 241 1.06 7.77 4.59
C VAL A 241 0.22 7.30 5.76
N LEU A 242 -0.89 7.99 6.01
CA LEU A 242 -1.92 7.60 6.97
C LEU A 242 -3.15 7.16 6.21
N GLY A 243 -3.58 5.92 6.42
CA GLY A 243 -4.73 5.36 5.76
C GLY A 243 -5.89 5.05 6.69
N LEU A 244 -7.09 5.12 6.15
CA LEU A 244 -8.33 4.65 6.76
C LEU A 244 -9.10 3.83 5.73
N SER A 245 -9.58 2.65 6.12
CA SER A 245 -10.56 1.90 5.32
C SER A 245 -11.75 1.50 6.17
N THR A 246 -12.95 1.56 5.56
CA THR A 246 -14.20 1.21 6.25
C THR A 246 -15.17 0.46 5.35
N SER A 247 -15.73 -0.65 5.85
CA SER A 247 -16.82 -1.37 5.19
C SER A 247 -18.18 -0.80 5.61
N ALA A 248 -18.83 -0.05 4.72
CA ALA A 248 -20.17 0.49 4.94
C ALA A 248 -21.23 -0.63 4.93
N SER A 249 -21.07 -1.61 4.05
CA SER A 249 -21.86 -2.84 3.98
C SER A 249 -20.97 -4.03 3.57
N GLU A 250 -21.53 -5.22 3.43
CA GLU A 250 -20.81 -6.39 2.90
C GLU A 250 -20.37 -6.21 1.43
N ARG A 251 -20.97 -5.25 0.72
CA ARG A 251 -20.70 -4.99 -0.70
C ARG A 251 -20.02 -3.66 -0.96
N LEU A 252 -19.91 -2.77 0.02
CA LEU A 252 -19.44 -1.41 -0.17
C LEU A 252 -18.35 -1.06 0.84
N LEU A 253 -17.20 -0.67 0.32
CA LEU A 253 -16.03 -0.26 1.08
C LEU A 253 -15.55 1.12 0.62
N PHE A 254 -15.04 1.90 1.57
CA PHE A 254 -14.37 3.18 1.32
C PHE A 254 -12.95 3.16 1.87
N ALA A 255 -12.05 3.89 1.21
CA ALA A 255 -10.68 4.13 1.65
C ALA A 255 -10.31 5.60 1.49
N LEU A 256 -9.47 6.10 2.40
CA LEU A 256 -8.93 7.45 2.41
C LEU A 256 -7.48 7.37 2.90
N ASP A 257 -6.55 7.89 2.11
CA ASP A 257 -5.15 8.00 2.50
C ASP A 257 -4.68 9.46 2.43
N LEU A 258 -3.89 9.88 3.41
CA LEU A 258 -3.17 11.15 3.45
C LEU A 258 -1.68 10.86 3.38
N GLU A 259 -1.06 11.21 2.27
CA GLU A 259 0.36 11.04 2.00
C GLU A 259 1.09 12.36 2.24
N LYS A 260 1.90 12.40 3.29
CA LYS A 260 2.82 13.50 3.57
C LYS A 260 4.15 13.19 2.90
N SER A 261 4.61 14.05 2.00
CA SER A 261 5.98 13.93 1.54
C SER A 261 6.97 14.43 2.60
N LEU A 262 8.09 13.72 2.71
CA LEU A 262 9.23 14.11 3.54
C LEU A 262 10.32 14.85 2.73
N TYR A 263 10.04 15.12 1.45
CA TYR A 263 10.85 15.91 0.55
C TYR A 263 10.21 17.28 0.33
N ALA A 264 11.04 18.33 0.29
CA ALA A 264 10.56 19.70 0.21
C ALA A 264 9.87 20.03 -1.12
N ASP A 265 10.32 19.42 -2.22
CA ASP A 265 9.88 19.74 -3.59
C ASP A 265 8.81 18.78 -4.12
N THR A 266 8.15 18.06 -3.22
CA THR A 266 7.08 17.11 -3.54
C THR A 266 5.89 17.42 -2.68
N ASP A 267 4.74 17.59 -3.30
CA ASP A 267 3.52 17.94 -2.59
C ASP A 267 2.98 16.77 -1.77
N ASP A 268 2.24 17.12 -0.72
CA ASP A 268 1.41 16.15 -0.01
C ASP A 268 0.23 15.74 -0.90
N ILE A 269 -0.30 14.53 -0.73
CA ILE A 269 -1.37 14.00 -1.58
C ILE A 269 -2.50 13.43 -0.72
N ILE A 270 -3.74 13.70 -1.12
CA ILE A 270 -4.92 13.03 -0.59
C ILE A 270 -5.47 12.05 -1.62
N HIS A 271 -5.74 10.83 -1.18
CA HIS A 271 -6.31 9.77 -2.02
C HIS A 271 -7.63 9.31 -1.41
N PHE A 272 -8.65 9.13 -2.25
CA PHE A 272 -9.93 8.56 -1.86
C PHE A 272 -10.35 7.46 -2.83
N GLY A 273 -10.92 6.38 -2.31
CA GLY A 273 -11.41 5.26 -3.12
C GLY A 273 -12.69 4.65 -2.57
N ALA A 274 -13.50 4.10 -3.46
CA ALA A 274 -14.66 3.29 -3.11
C ALA A 274 -14.69 2.01 -3.95
N GLU A 275 -14.95 0.88 -3.30
CA GLU A 275 -15.08 -0.45 -3.91
C GLU A 275 -16.52 -0.96 -3.69
N TRP A 276 -17.21 -1.28 -4.78
CA TRP A 276 -18.59 -1.78 -4.77
C TRP A 276 -18.69 -3.12 -5.49
N ILE A 277 -19.00 -4.17 -4.74
CA ILE A 277 -19.35 -5.49 -5.27
C ILE A 277 -20.78 -5.41 -5.83
N LEU A 278 -20.91 -5.27 -7.15
CA LEU A 278 -22.21 -5.11 -7.81
C LEU A 278 -22.99 -6.43 -7.80
N LEU A 279 -22.32 -7.51 -8.18
CA LEU A 279 -22.76 -8.90 -8.09
C LEU A 279 -21.52 -9.78 -7.91
N ASP A 280 -21.63 -10.97 -7.36
CA ASP A 280 -20.54 -11.95 -7.50
C ASP A 280 -20.61 -12.44 -8.96
N PRO A 281 -19.62 -12.20 -9.85
CA PRO A 281 -18.18 -11.98 -9.64
C PRO A 281 -17.62 -10.55 -9.85
N LEU A 282 -18.48 -9.57 -10.11
CA LEU A 282 -18.16 -8.24 -10.61
C LEU A 282 -18.05 -7.17 -9.51
N THR A 283 -16.91 -6.49 -9.49
CA THR A 283 -16.63 -5.36 -8.61
C THR A 283 -16.36 -4.10 -9.43
N LEU A 284 -16.94 -2.98 -9.01
CA LEU A 284 -16.69 -1.65 -9.56
C LEU A 284 -15.90 -0.83 -8.55
N ARG A 285 -15.02 0.04 -9.04
CA ARG A 285 -14.23 0.94 -8.21
C ARG A 285 -14.22 2.34 -8.79
N VAL A 286 -14.19 3.31 -7.91
CA VAL A 286 -13.96 4.71 -8.25
C VAL A 286 -12.89 5.26 -7.32
N GLY A 287 -12.04 6.14 -7.85
CA GLY A 287 -11.00 6.76 -7.08
C GLY A 287 -10.73 8.20 -7.47
N PHE A 288 -10.12 8.92 -6.55
CA PHE A 288 -9.75 10.32 -6.65
C PHE A 288 -8.40 10.53 -5.96
N SER A 289 -7.50 11.26 -6.61
CA SER A 289 -6.25 11.69 -6.00
C SER A 289 -6.00 13.16 -6.31
N GLN A 290 -5.48 13.89 -5.32
CA GLN A 290 -5.13 15.30 -5.48
C GLN A 290 -3.94 15.66 -4.61
N ASN A 291 -2.98 16.39 -5.18
CA ASN A 291 -1.93 16.99 -4.38
C ASN A 291 -2.43 18.21 -3.57
N ILE A 292 -1.66 18.61 -2.57
CA ILE A 292 -1.91 19.74 -1.69
C ILE A 292 -0.71 20.67 -1.86
N GLY A 293 -0.73 21.43 -2.95
CA GLY A 293 0.32 22.36 -3.33
C GLY A 293 -0.24 23.64 -3.95
N PRO A 294 0.63 24.59 -4.33
CA PRO A 294 0.22 25.81 -5.03
C PRO A 294 -0.35 25.52 -6.42
N GLU A 295 0.17 24.48 -7.08
CA GLU A 295 -0.37 23.94 -8.33
C GLU A 295 -1.20 22.71 -8.00
N ILE A 296 -2.47 22.68 -8.42
CA ILE A 296 -3.37 21.57 -8.11
C ILE A 296 -3.42 20.63 -9.30
N TYR A 297 -2.88 19.43 -9.11
CA TYR A 297 -2.99 18.28 -9.99
C TYR A 297 -4.03 17.31 -9.44
N ARG A 298 -4.99 16.92 -10.29
CA ARG A 298 -6.04 15.95 -9.95
C ARG A 298 -6.00 14.75 -10.87
N SER A 299 -6.28 13.59 -10.31
CA SER A 299 -6.62 12.40 -11.08
C SER A 299 -7.90 11.75 -10.59
N TYR A 300 -8.63 11.15 -11.52
CA TYR A 300 -9.80 10.34 -11.25
C TYR A 300 -9.55 8.95 -11.80
N SER A 301 -10.10 7.92 -11.16
CA SER A 301 -9.96 6.56 -11.65
C SER A 301 -11.28 5.81 -11.64
N LEU A 302 -11.42 4.92 -12.62
CA LEU A 302 -12.46 3.90 -12.68
C LEU A 302 -11.78 2.53 -12.69
N GLY A 303 -12.29 1.62 -11.88
CA GLY A 303 -11.77 0.26 -11.80
C GLY A 303 -12.86 -0.79 -12.00
N LEU A 304 -12.46 -1.92 -12.59
CA LEU A 304 -13.26 -3.11 -12.76
C LEU A 304 -12.50 -4.29 -12.15
N GLY A 305 -13.19 -5.12 -11.38
CA GLY A 305 -12.67 -6.39 -10.86
C GLY A 305 -13.60 -7.54 -11.24
N VAL A 306 -13.03 -8.64 -11.71
CA VAL A 306 -13.74 -9.89 -11.97
C VAL A 306 -13.04 -11.00 -11.20
N ARG A 307 -13.75 -11.67 -10.29
CA ARG A 307 -13.20 -12.79 -9.52
C ARG A 307 -13.94 -14.08 -9.83
N HIS A 308 -13.21 -15.15 -10.09
CA HIS A 308 -13.79 -16.47 -10.26
C HIS A 308 -13.03 -17.49 -9.44
N ASP A 309 -13.75 -18.22 -8.59
CA ASP A 309 -13.18 -19.28 -7.77
C ASP A 309 -13.47 -20.64 -8.43
N PHE A 310 -12.41 -21.40 -8.75
CA PHE A 310 -12.53 -22.72 -9.39
C PHE A 310 -12.89 -23.82 -8.39
N ARG A 311 -12.31 -23.71 -7.19
CA ARG A 311 -12.51 -24.60 -6.04
C ARG A 311 -12.11 -23.87 -4.77
N VAL A 312 -12.40 -24.45 -3.60
CA VAL A 312 -12.00 -23.85 -2.32
C VAL A 312 -10.49 -23.61 -2.30
N GLY A 313 -10.10 -22.35 -2.07
CA GLY A 313 -8.70 -21.91 -2.02
C GLY A 313 -8.06 -21.60 -3.37
N MET A 314 -8.68 -21.92 -4.50
CA MET A 314 -8.14 -21.62 -5.83
C MET A 314 -9.07 -20.75 -6.67
N GLY A 315 -8.55 -19.67 -7.21
CA GLY A 315 -9.30 -18.76 -8.07
C GLY A 315 -8.41 -17.89 -8.92
N PHE A 316 -9.03 -17.10 -9.79
CA PHE A 316 -8.36 -16.00 -10.47
C PHE A 316 -9.12 -14.70 -10.25
N ARG A 317 -8.36 -13.60 -10.28
CA ARG A 317 -8.89 -12.25 -10.28
C ARG A 317 -8.31 -11.50 -11.48
N PHE A 318 -9.17 -10.86 -12.23
CA PHE A 318 -8.78 -9.89 -13.25
C PHE A 318 -9.18 -8.51 -12.75
N ASP A 319 -8.25 -7.56 -12.75
CA ASP A 319 -8.51 -6.18 -12.39
C ASP A 319 -8.07 -5.26 -13.53
N PHE A 320 -8.88 -4.26 -13.82
CA PHE A 320 -8.57 -3.19 -14.77
C PHE A 320 -8.77 -1.84 -14.08
N ALA A 321 -7.89 -0.89 -14.36
CA ALA A 321 -8.06 0.50 -13.95
C ALA A 321 -7.76 1.44 -15.11
N TYR A 322 -8.60 2.45 -15.23
CA TYR A 322 -8.42 3.58 -16.13
C TYR A 322 -8.30 4.85 -15.31
N ILE A 323 -7.25 5.62 -15.56
CA ILE A 323 -6.90 6.82 -14.80
C ILE A 323 -6.97 8.01 -15.75
N PHE A 324 -7.82 8.96 -15.40
CA PHE A 324 -7.94 10.25 -16.05
C PHE A 324 -6.93 11.20 -15.42
N ASN A 325 -6.00 11.70 -16.24
CA ASN A 325 -4.97 12.65 -15.84
C ASN A 325 -5.00 13.87 -16.76
N GLU A 326 -4.46 14.99 -16.29
CA GLU A 326 -4.43 16.25 -17.06
C GLU A 326 -3.56 16.17 -18.32
N VAL A 327 -2.47 15.38 -18.27
CA VAL A 327 -1.54 15.23 -19.39
C VAL A 327 -2.03 14.18 -20.38
N ARG A 328 -2.22 12.94 -19.89
CA ARG A 328 -2.68 11.81 -20.70
C ARG A 328 -3.25 10.71 -19.81
N ASP A 329 -4.40 10.20 -20.22
CA ASP A 329 -5.02 9.06 -19.57
C ASP A 329 -4.14 7.82 -19.68
N THR A 330 -4.19 6.99 -18.66
CA THR A 330 -3.43 5.73 -18.62
C THR A 330 -4.31 4.59 -18.14
N SER A 331 -3.90 3.36 -18.46
CA SER A 331 -4.60 2.17 -18.00
C SER A 331 -3.63 1.14 -17.44
N ARG A 332 -4.16 0.31 -16.53
CA ARG A 332 -3.46 -0.81 -15.91
C ARG A 332 -4.33 -2.04 -16.00
N VAL A 333 -3.73 -3.16 -16.35
CA VAL A 333 -4.37 -4.48 -16.31
C VAL A 333 -3.59 -5.34 -15.32
N SER A 334 -4.29 -6.02 -14.42
CA SER A 334 -3.70 -6.99 -13.50
C SER A 334 -4.43 -8.32 -13.54
N THR A 335 -3.67 -9.41 -13.48
CA THR A 335 -4.22 -10.76 -13.33
C THR A 335 -3.55 -11.43 -12.14
N THR A 336 -4.37 -11.91 -11.20
CA THR A 336 -3.92 -12.58 -9.98
C THR A 336 -4.44 -14.01 -9.94
N LEU A 337 -3.55 -14.97 -9.70
CA LEU A 337 -3.87 -16.36 -9.40
C LEU A 337 -3.79 -16.57 -7.88
N ILE A 338 -4.80 -17.24 -7.32
CA ILE A 338 -4.92 -17.55 -5.89
C ILE A 338 -4.91 -19.07 -5.76
N PHE A 339 -4.09 -19.65 -4.88
CA PHE A 339 -3.99 -21.11 -4.67
C PHE A 339 -3.44 -21.57 -3.31
#